data_AF-A0A933A367-F1
#
_entry.id   AF-A0A933A367-F1
#
_cell.length_a   1.000
_cell.length_b   1.000
_cell.length_c   1.000
_cell.angle_alpha   90.00
_cell.angle_beta   90.00
_cell.angle_gamma   90.00
#
_symmetry.space_group_name_H-M   'P 1'
#
loop_
_entity.id
_entity.type
_entity.pdbx_description
1 polymer ?
#
loop_
_entity_poly.entity_id
_entity_poly.type
_entity_poly.pdbx_seq_one_letter_code
_entity_poly.pdbx_strand_id
1 'polypeptide(L)'
;MAIPEEEAYRRLAEAAKSLDARLVVDRAWVHYRVQAYPGFEVGLNLGDARTIFFVPEPDMDGNGWPERLRERLAAALTYLRRFPQAPRE
;
A
#
# COMPACT_ATOMS: atom_id res chain seq x y z
N MET A 1 -0.67 -1.07 -19.24
CA MET A 1 -1.69 -0.01 -19.23
C MET A 1 -2.12 0.06 -17.78
N ALA A 2 -1.90 1.20 -17.13
CA ALA A 2 -2.16 1.30 -15.71
C ALA A 2 -3.64 1.07 -15.39
N ILE A 3 -3.91 0.28 -14.36
CA ILE A 3 -5.26 0.17 -13.80
C ILE A 3 -5.71 1.53 -13.24
N PRO A 4 -7.03 1.82 -13.21
CA PRO A 4 -7.54 3.04 -12.57
C PRO A 4 -7.14 3.14 -11.09
N GLU A 5 -6.95 4.35 -10.56
CA GLU A 5 -6.59 4.55 -9.14
C GLU A 5 -7.63 4.00 -8.16
N GLU A 6 -8.90 3.93 -8.55
CA GLU A 6 -9.96 3.30 -7.76
C GLU A 6 -9.75 1.78 -7.65
N GLU A 7 -9.38 1.14 -8.75
CA GLU A 7 -9.04 -0.28 -8.78
C GLU A 7 -7.77 -0.55 -7.97
N ALA A 8 -6.76 0.30 -8.12
CA ALA A 8 -5.53 0.24 -7.33
C ALA A 8 -5.83 0.32 -5.83
N TYR A 9 -6.65 1.29 -5.41
CA TYR A 9 -7.08 1.43 -4.02
C TYR A 9 -7.79 0.17 -3.52
N ARG A 10 -8.71 -0.41 -4.31
CA ARG A 10 -9.43 -1.62 -3.91
C ARG A 10 -8.47 -2.78 -3.63
N ARG A 11 -7.56 -3.06 -4.57
CA ARG A 11 -6.55 -4.12 -4.44
C ARG A 11 -5.64 -3.89 -3.23
N LEU A 12 -5.16 -2.66 -3.04
CA LEU A 12 -4.33 -2.27 -1.91
C LEU A 12 -5.06 -2.44 -0.58
N ALA A 13 -6.32 -2.00 -0.50
CA ALA A 13 -7.11 -2.06 0.72
C ALA A 13 -7.44 -3.51 1.11
N GLU A 14 -7.80 -4.36 0.14
CA GLU A 14 -8.03 -5.79 0.36
C GLU A 14 -6.75 -6.49 0.83
N ALA A 15 -5.63 -6.26 0.15
CA ALA A 15 -4.34 -6.84 0.53
C ALA A 15 -3.88 -6.36 1.90
N ALA A 16 -4.00 -5.07 2.21
CA ALA A 16 -3.66 -4.50 3.52
C ALA A 16 -4.50 -5.11 4.65
N LYS A 17 -5.82 -5.20 4.45
CA LYS A 17 -6.75 -5.80 5.41
C LYS A 17 -6.43 -7.27 5.71
N SER A 18 -5.96 -8.02 4.71
CA SER A 18 -5.55 -9.43 4.88
C SER A 18 -4.27 -9.60 5.72
N LEU A 19 -3.44 -8.55 5.84
CA LEU A 19 -2.18 -8.59 6.59
C LEU A 19 -2.34 -8.15 8.04
N ASP A 20 -3.05 -7.06 8.29
CA ASP A 20 -3.35 -6.53 9.63
C ASP A 20 -4.62 -5.69 9.56
N ALA A 21 -5.61 -5.99 10.39
CA ALA A 21 -6.89 -5.27 10.39
C ALA A 21 -6.77 -3.77 10.72
N ARG A 22 -5.63 -3.34 11.29
CA ARG A 22 -5.34 -1.94 11.61
C ARG A 22 -4.55 -1.23 10.51
N LEU A 23 -4.05 -1.94 9.50
CA LEU A 23 -3.34 -1.36 8.37
C LEU A 23 -4.37 -0.80 7.38
N VAL A 24 -4.34 0.51 7.18
CA VAL A 24 -5.30 1.23 6.35
C VAL A 24 -4.56 1.91 5.20
N VAL A 25 -5.10 1.76 3.99
CA VAL A 25 -4.65 2.51 2.81
C VAL A 25 -5.32 3.87 2.81
N ASP A 26 -4.54 4.94 2.70
CA ASP A 26 -5.08 6.29 2.58
C ASP A 26 -5.51 6.55 1.14
N ARG A 27 -6.83 6.60 0.90
CA ARG A 27 -7.40 6.82 -0.45
C ARG A 27 -6.93 8.12 -1.09
N ALA A 28 -6.67 9.15 -0.30
CA ALA A 28 -6.20 10.45 -0.77
C ALA A 28 -4.74 10.41 -1.24
N TRP A 29 -4.01 9.35 -0.89
CA TRP A 29 -2.62 9.11 -1.25
C TRP A 29 -2.48 7.84 -2.10
N VAL A 30 -3.37 7.62 -3.07
CA VAL A 30 -3.20 6.58 -4.10
C VAL A 30 -3.11 7.28 -5.45
N HIS A 31 -1.89 7.46 -5.94
CA HIS A 31 -1.62 8.21 -7.17
C HIS A 31 -0.76 7.44 -8.15
N TYR A 32 -1.17 7.39 -9.41
CA TYR A 32 -0.30 6.84 -10.45
C TYR A 32 0.80 7.85 -10.82
N ARG A 33 2.04 7.35 -10.94
CA ARG A 33 3.24 8.12 -11.29
C ARG A 33 3.87 7.50 -12.55
N VAL A 34 4.20 8.37 -13.50
CA VAL A 34 4.73 7.97 -14.82
C VAL A 34 6.26 8.08 -14.90
N GLN A 35 6.92 8.89 -14.06
CA GLN A 35 8.33 9.26 -14.28
C GLN A 35 9.35 8.29 -13.67
N ALA A 36 10.40 8.02 -14.47
CA ALA A 36 11.49 7.04 -14.33
C ALA A 36 11.05 5.56 -14.24
N TYR A 37 10.03 5.25 -13.44
CA TYR A 37 9.45 3.91 -13.30
C TYR A 37 7.93 4.04 -13.10
N PRO A 38 7.08 3.40 -13.93
CA PRO A 38 5.63 3.47 -13.78
C PRO A 38 5.14 2.71 -12.54
N GLY A 39 4.25 3.33 -11.77
CA GLY A 39 3.67 2.70 -10.58
C GLY A 39 2.81 3.65 -9.75
N PHE A 40 2.47 3.21 -8.55
CA PHE A 40 1.58 3.92 -7.63
C PHE A 40 2.35 4.40 -6.41
N GLU A 41 2.16 5.67 -6.08
CA GLU A 41 2.46 6.22 -4.77
C GLU A 41 1.29 5.91 -3.84
N VAL A 42 1.58 5.27 -2.71
CA VAL A 42 0.56 4.73 -1.79
C VAL A 42 0.83 5.19 -0.37
N GLY A 43 -0.14 5.84 0.25
CA GLY A 43 -0.16 6.14 1.68
C GLY A 43 -0.69 4.97 2.51
N LEU A 44 0.01 4.63 3.60
CA LEU A 44 -0.39 3.62 4.57
C LEU A 44 -0.36 4.19 5.99
N ASN A 45 -1.39 3.83 6.75
CA ASN A 45 -1.54 4.18 8.15
C ASN A 45 -1.64 2.91 9.00
N LEU A 46 -0.92 2.88 10.12
CA LEU A 46 -1.06 1.90 11.19
C LEU A 46 -1.17 2.69 12.51
N GLY A 47 -2.39 2.83 13.03
CA GLY A 47 -2.64 3.76 14.13
C GLY A 47 -2.23 5.19 13.74
N ASP A 48 -1.31 5.78 14.50
CA ASP A 48 -0.72 7.10 14.23
C ASP A 48 0.55 7.05 13.36
N ALA A 49 1.10 5.85 13.13
CA ALA A 49 2.24 5.69 12.24
C ALA A 49 1.78 5.78 10.78
N ARG A 50 2.44 6.63 9.99
CA ARG A 50 2.12 6.84 8.58
C ARG A 50 3.36 6.70 7.72
N THR A 51 3.20 6.18 6.51
CA THR A 51 4.26 6.13 5.52
C THR A 51 3.68 6.28 4.12
N ILE A 52 4.50 6.74 3.19
CA ILE A 52 4.22 6.74 1.76
C ILE A 52 5.27 5.84 1.12
N PHE A 53 4.84 4.95 0.24
CA PHE A 53 5.75 4.07 -0.48
C PHE A 53 5.32 3.91 -1.94
N PHE A 54 6.25 3.43 -2.76
CA PHE A 54 6.04 3.24 -4.19
C PHE A 54 5.82 1.75 -4.54
N VAL A 55 4.77 1.49 -5.32
CA VAL A 55 4.41 0.17 -5.85
C VAL A 55 4.53 0.18 -7.38
N PRO A 56 5.50 -0.52 -7.98
CA PRO A 56 5.62 -0.62 -9.43
C PRO A 56 4.37 -1.24 -10.08
N GLU A 57 4.04 -0.81 -11.30
CA GLU A 57 2.90 -1.34 -12.07
C GLU A 57 2.87 -2.89 -12.16
N PRO A 58 4.01 -3.61 -12.37
CA PRO A 58 4.00 -5.07 -12.39
C PRO A 58 3.52 -5.71 -11.08
N ASP A 59 3.65 -5.02 -9.95
CA ASP A 59 3.23 -5.51 -8.65
C ASP A 59 1.77 -5.18 -8.34
N MET A 60 1.10 -4.44 -9.23
CA MET A 60 -0.33 -4.13 -9.15
C MET A 60 -1.16 -4.91 -10.17
N ASP A 61 -0.62 -5.23 -11.34
CA ASP A 61 -1.39 -5.83 -12.45
C ASP A 61 -0.64 -6.89 -13.27
N GLY A 62 0.65 -7.14 -12.98
CA GLY A 62 1.44 -8.16 -13.69
C GLY A 62 1.16 -9.60 -13.23
N ASN A 63 1.64 -10.62 -13.95
CA ASN A 63 1.47 -12.02 -13.53
C ASN A 63 2.06 -12.27 -12.12
N GLY A 64 1.30 -12.83 -11.19
CA GLY A 64 1.71 -13.00 -9.78
C GLY A 64 1.74 -11.70 -8.96
N TRP A 65 1.02 -10.65 -9.41
CA TRP A 65 0.89 -9.41 -8.67
C TRP A 65 0.28 -9.57 -7.26
N PRO A 66 -0.70 -10.47 -6.99
CA PRO A 66 -1.30 -10.53 -5.66
C PRO A 66 -0.27 -10.86 -4.57
N GLU A 67 0.62 -11.82 -4.83
CA GLU A 67 1.69 -12.22 -3.92
C GLU A 67 2.72 -11.11 -3.74
N ARG A 68 3.18 -10.47 -4.83
CA ARG A 68 4.16 -9.37 -4.77
C ARG A 68 3.59 -8.15 -4.04
N LEU A 69 2.32 -7.81 -4.28
CA LEU A 69 1.63 -6.74 -3.57
C LEU A 69 1.59 -7.02 -2.07
N ARG A 70 1.22 -8.25 -1.71
CA ARG A 70 1.18 -8.70 -0.31
C ARG A 70 2.57 -8.60 0.34
N GLU A 71 3.63 -9.01 -0.36
CA GLU A 71 5.02 -8.90 0.15
C GLU A 71 5.44 -7.44 0.38
N ARG A 72 5.12 -6.53 -0.55
CA ARG A 72 5.40 -5.10 -0.37
C ARG A 72 4.68 -4.51 0.83
N LEU A 73 3.39 -4.82 0.98
CA LEU A 73 2.60 -4.36 2.12
C LEU A 73 3.09 -4.98 3.44
N ALA A 74 3.54 -6.23 3.44
CA ALA A 74 4.14 -6.86 4.62
C ALA A 74 5.46 -6.18 5.04
N ALA A 75 6.28 -5.76 4.07
CA ALA A 75 7.48 -4.97 4.34
C ALA A 75 7.14 -3.59 4.91
N ALA A 76 6.15 -2.90 4.35
CA ALA A 76 5.67 -1.62 4.85
C ALA A 76 5.07 -1.73 6.27
N LEU A 77 4.29 -2.78 6.54
CA LEU A 77 3.77 -3.09 7.86
C LEU A 77 4.90 -3.33 8.88
N THR A 78 5.94 -4.07 8.48
CA THR A 78 7.12 -4.31 9.33
C THR A 78 7.86 -3.01 9.65
N TYR A 79 7.94 -2.09 8.69
CA TYR A 79 8.49 -0.75 8.90
C TYR A 79 7.62 0.07 9.87
N LEU A 80 6.31 0.13 9.65
CA LEU A 80 5.36 0.90 10.47
C LEU A 80 5.32 0.43 11.93
N ARG A 81 5.48 -0.89 12.17
CA ARG A 81 5.53 -1.48 13.52
C ARG A 81 6.73 -1.03 14.35
N ARG A 82 7.75 -0.40 13.74
CA ARG A 82 8.91 0.14 14.47
C ARG A 82 8.61 1.48 15.15
N PHE A 83 7.51 2.13 14.78
CA PHE A 83 7.10 3.40 15.37
C PHE A 83 6.17 3.15 16.56
N PRO A 84 6.33 3.91 17.66
CA PRO A 84 5.45 3.80 18.81
C PRO A 84 4.01 4.03 18.36
N GLN A 85 3.17 3.04 18.61
CA GLN A 85 1.73 3.13 18.39
C GLN A 85 1.17 3.78 19.66
N ALA A 86 0.65 5.01 19.58
CA ALA A 86 -0.01 5.57 20.75
C ALA A 86 -1.16 4.63 21.14
N PRO A 87 -1.34 4.31 22.43
CA PRO A 87 -2.55 3.63 22.85
C PRO A 87 -3.74 4.50 22.43
N ARG A 88 -4.69 3.93 21.69
CA ARG A 88 -5.96 4.60 21.41
C ARG A 88 -6.71 4.74 22.73
N GLU A 89 -6.87 5.97 23.20
CA GLU A 89 -7.78 6.35 24.30
C GLU A 89 -9.24 6.06 23.94
#